data_AF-A0A7S3RHW1-F1
#
_entry.id   AF-A0A7S3RHW1-F1
#
_cell.length_a   1.000
_cell.length_b   1.000
_cell.length_c   1.000
_cell.angle_alpha   90.00
_cell.angle_beta   90.00
_cell.angle_gamma   90.00
#
_symmetry.space_group_name_H-M   'P 1'
#
loop_
_entity.id
_entity.type
_entity.pdbx_description
1 polymer ?
#
loop_
_entity_poly.entity_id
_entity_poly.type
_entity_poly.pdbx_seq_one_letter_code
_entity_poly.pdbx_strand_id
1 'polypeptide(L)'
;AFWLYGEDPEHPWPAWGEYDVAESMHGKKRAMTTLHTRGRCSQERVEAGRDFLSEWEKGTSSAGADNCDVKAPGQFENQGCSQKSPENSWGEPFNQGGGGTYAAEWDPDAGHIRTWFWPVGQEPADLVSRLPMPDTWGTPYSYFSIMPDTCDAEHFKNMRLVFTLNLCGDLG
;
A
#
# COMPACT_ATOMS: atom_id res chain seq x y z
N ALA A 1 -9.25 1.14 -7.79
CA ALA A 1 -8.29 0.55 -6.84
C ALA A 1 -8.22 -0.96 -7.02
N PHE A 2 -7.04 -1.52 -6.79
CA PHE A 2 -6.81 -2.92 -6.40
C PHE A 2 -6.36 -2.90 -4.94
N TRP A 3 -7.17 -3.49 -4.05
CA TRP A 3 -7.04 -3.28 -2.61
C TRP A 3 -7.62 -4.45 -1.82
N LEU A 4 -7.33 -4.46 -0.53
CA LEU A 4 -7.84 -5.41 0.44
C LEU A 4 -8.43 -4.66 1.63
N TYR A 5 -9.50 -5.17 2.22
CA TYR A 5 -10.06 -4.57 3.44
C TYR A 5 -10.66 -5.62 4.37
N GLY A 6 -10.64 -5.34 5.66
CA GLY A 6 -11.25 -6.17 6.71
C GLY A 6 -12.44 -5.50 7.35
N GLU A 7 -13.56 -6.23 7.50
CA GLU A 7 -14.67 -5.84 8.37
C GLU A 7 -15.56 -7.03 8.77
N ASP A 8 -16.26 -6.88 9.90
CA ASP A 8 -17.44 -7.67 10.28
C ASP A 8 -18.46 -6.79 11.00
N PRO A 9 -19.64 -7.32 11.39
CA PRO A 9 -20.66 -6.54 12.09
C PRO A 9 -20.22 -5.91 13.43
N GLU A 10 -19.19 -6.45 14.09
CA GLU A 10 -18.66 -5.96 15.37
C GLU A 10 -17.47 -5.00 15.18
N HIS A 11 -16.81 -5.07 14.02
CA HIS A 11 -15.60 -4.37 13.65
C HIS A 11 -15.80 -3.70 12.28
N PRO A 12 -16.62 -2.65 12.19
CA PRO A 12 -16.77 -1.88 10.96
C PRO A 12 -15.44 -1.24 10.60
N TRP A 13 -15.22 -1.02 9.30
CA TRP A 13 -14.06 -0.28 8.82
C TRP A 13 -13.87 1.05 9.59
N PRO A 14 -12.64 1.46 9.93
CA PRO A 14 -11.35 0.83 9.61
C PRO A 14 -10.83 -0.10 10.73
N ALA A 15 -11.71 -0.75 11.50
CA ALA A 15 -11.30 -1.52 12.68
C ALA A 15 -10.37 -2.71 12.35
N TRP A 16 -10.53 -3.34 11.18
CA TRP A 16 -9.64 -4.38 10.65
C TRP A 16 -8.88 -3.97 9.39
N GLY A 17 -8.76 -2.65 9.22
CA GLY A 17 -7.81 -2.05 8.31
C GLY A 17 -8.11 -2.24 6.82
N GLU A 18 -7.29 -1.55 6.05
CA GLU A 18 -7.33 -1.51 4.60
C GLU A 18 -5.89 -1.48 4.09
N TYR A 19 -5.65 -2.21 3.00
CA TYR A 19 -4.40 -2.23 2.27
C TYR A 19 -4.67 -2.00 0.79
N ASP A 20 -4.44 -0.78 0.34
CA ASP A 20 -4.48 -0.42 -1.06
C ASP A 20 -3.18 -0.82 -1.72
N VAL A 21 -3.22 -1.90 -2.49
CA VAL A 21 -2.05 -2.36 -3.24
C VAL A 21 -1.70 -1.35 -4.32
N ALA A 22 -2.73 -0.95 -5.09
CA ALA A 22 -2.61 0.07 -6.13
C ALA A 22 -3.90 0.89 -6.24
N GLU A 23 -3.84 2.14 -5.80
CA GLU A 23 -4.89 3.12 -5.98
C GLU A 23 -4.38 4.37 -6.69
N SER A 24 -5.24 5.00 -7.49
CA SER A 24 -4.93 6.26 -8.15
C SER A 24 -6.22 7.02 -8.45
N MET A 25 -6.07 8.33 -8.65
CA MET A 25 -7.15 9.25 -8.99
C MET A 25 -6.80 10.12 -10.19
N HIS A 26 -7.84 10.61 -10.86
CA HIS A 26 -7.74 11.53 -12.00
C HIS A 26 -6.73 11.06 -13.08
N GLY A 27 -5.85 11.95 -13.52
CA GLY A 27 -4.84 11.70 -14.54
C GLY A 27 -3.46 11.29 -14.00
N LYS A 28 -3.35 10.89 -12.72
CA LYS A 28 -2.08 10.43 -12.15
C LYS A 28 -1.51 9.26 -12.96
N LYS A 29 -0.19 9.25 -13.11
CA LYS A 29 0.59 8.25 -13.88
C LYS A 29 1.32 7.24 -12.99
N ARG A 30 1.22 7.45 -11.68
CA ARG A 30 1.71 6.57 -10.63
C ARG A 30 0.54 6.19 -9.74
N ALA A 31 0.48 4.93 -9.34
CA ALA A 31 -0.38 4.52 -8.24
C ALA A 31 0.23 4.96 -6.89
N MET A 32 -0.53 4.74 -5.85
CA MET A 32 -0.14 4.84 -4.46
C MET A 32 -0.47 3.50 -3.79
N THR A 33 0.35 3.13 -2.82
CA THR A 33 0.10 2.04 -1.90
C THR A 33 -0.15 2.63 -0.53
N THR A 34 -1.29 2.33 0.07
CA THR A 34 -1.76 2.99 1.28
C THR A 34 -2.26 1.97 2.29
N LEU A 35 -2.02 2.22 3.57
CA LEU A 35 -2.74 1.53 4.64
C LEU A 35 -3.66 2.51 5.37
N HIS A 36 -4.88 2.07 5.64
CA HIS A 36 -5.83 2.76 6.51
C HIS A 36 -6.13 1.90 7.74
N THR A 37 -6.10 2.52 8.91
CA THR A 37 -6.30 1.86 10.20
C THR A 37 -7.05 2.79 11.17
N ARG A 38 -7.53 2.24 12.27
CA ARG A 38 -7.75 3.03 13.50
C ARG A 38 -6.41 3.47 14.11
N GLY A 39 -6.41 4.47 15.00
CA GLY A 39 -5.18 4.99 15.60
C GLY A 39 -4.25 4.00 16.28
N ARG A 40 -3.01 4.45 16.53
CA ARG A 40 -1.83 3.67 17.00
C ARG A 40 -1.13 2.83 15.94
N CYS A 41 -1.11 3.31 14.70
CA CYS A 41 -0.31 2.72 13.63
C CYS A 41 0.57 3.79 12.97
N SER A 42 1.82 3.91 13.42
CA SER A 42 2.80 4.87 12.90
C SER A 42 3.94 4.14 12.17
N GLN A 43 4.36 4.72 11.05
CA GLN A 43 5.46 4.26 10.19
C GLN A 43 6.67 5.20 10.27
N GLU A 44 6.77 6.06 11.29
CA GLU A 44 7.89 7.00 11.47
C GLU A 44 9.28 6.33 11.50
N ARG A 45 9.35 5.03 11.82
CA ARG A 45 10.60 4.25 11.81
C ARG A 45 10.94 3.61 10.46
N VAL A 46 10.02 3.69 9.49
CA VAL A 46 10.20 3.18 8.13
C VAL A 46 10.84 4.25 7.25
N GLU A 47 12.02 3.96 6.74
CA GLU A 47 12.88 4.90 6.04
C GLU A 47 12.93 4.63 4.53
N ALA A 48 12.57 5.65 3.74
CA ALA A 48 12.75 5.64 2.29
C ALA A 48 14.25 5.52 1.93
N GLY A 49 14.57 4.67 0.96
CA GLY A 49 15.93 4.33 0.55
C GLY A 49 16.61 3.25 1.40
N ARG A 50 16.04 2.89 2.57
CA ARG A 50 16.48 1.75 3.39
C ARG A 50 15.49 0.59 3.31
N ASP A 51 14.25 0.85 3.72
CA ASP A 51 13.21 -0.18 3.87
C ASP A 51 12.38 -0.33 2.58
N PHE A 52 12.22 0.76 1.83
CA PHE A 52 11.52 0.79 0.54
C PHE A 52 12.17 1.78 -0.43
N LEU A 53 11.97 1.58 -1.74
CA LEU A 53 12.65 2.35 -2.79
C LEU A 53 11.92 3.63 -3.24
N SER A 54 10.68 3.85 -2.82
CA SER A 54 9.89 5.00 -3.26
C SER A 54 9.92 6.18 -2.27
N GLU A 55 8.86 6.99 -2.26
CA GLU A 55 8.70 8.14 -1.39
C GLU A 55 7.31 8.11 -0.76
N TRP A 56 7.19 8.66 0.45
CA TRP A 56 5.90 8.99 1.05
C TRP A 56 5.15 10.04 0.21
N GLU A 57 3.83 9.87 0.06
CA GLU A 57 2.94 10.96 -0.33
C GLU A 57 2.93 12.04 0.78
N LYS A 58 2.54 13.27 0.42
CA LYS A 58 2.59 14.40 1.34
C LYS A 58 1.27 14.57 2.09
N GLY A 59 1.37 14.80 3.41
CA GLY A 59 0.25 15.23 4.24
C GLY A 59 -0.02 16.74 4.17
N THR A 60 -1.02 17.21 4.92
CA THR A 60 -1.38 18.63 5.03
C THR A 60 -0.25 19.48 5.63
N SER A 61 0.62 18.87 6.44
CA SER A 61 1.82 19.51 7.02
C SER A 61 3.01 19.57 6.06
N SER A 62 2.90 19.03 4.84
CA SER A 62 4.00 18.78 3.88
C SER A 62 5.06 17.76 4.35
N ALA A 63 4.87 17.14 5.53
CA ALA A 63 5.59 15.93 5.92
C ALA A 63 5.12 14.71 5.10
N GLY A 64 5.85 13.60 5.21
CA GLY A 64 5.36 12.32 4.67
C GLY A 64 4.09 11.88 5.38
N ALA A 65 3.16 11.27 4.66
CA ALA A 65 1.99 10.63 5.26
C ALA A 65 2.38 9.25 5.78
N ASP A 66 3.00 9.21 6.96
CA ASP A 66 3.57 8.01 7.60
C ASP A 66 2.72 7.48 8.77
N ASN A 67 1.57 8.08 9.06
CA ASN A 67 0.64 7.58 10.08
C ASN A 67 -0.59 6.97 9.42
N CYS A 68 -0.85 5.69 9.68
CA CYS A 68 -1.91 4.95 8.99
C CYS A 68 -3.29 5.19 9.63
N ASP A 69 -3.39 5.96 10.70
CA ASP A 69 -4.67 6.39 11.25
C ASP A 69 -5.42 7.26 10.25
N VAL A 70 -6.67 6.89 9.94
CA VAL A 70 -7.56 7.70 9.09
C VAL A 70 -7.81 9.11 9.64
N LYS A 71 -7.53 9.35 10.93
CA LYS A 71 -7.63 10.64 11.62
C LYS A 71 -6.26 11.21 12.04
N ALA A 72 -5.18 10.80 11.37
CA ALA A 72 -3.84 11.25 11.71
C ALA A 72 -3.69 12.78 11.61
N PRO A 73 -3.17 13.46 12.64
CA PRO A 73 -2.89 14.89 12.57
C PRO A 73 -1.76 15.17 11.56
N GLY A 74 -1.88 16.25 10.79
CA GLY A 74 -0.86 16.64 9.80
C GLY A 74 -0.93 15.89 8.46
N GLN A 75 -1.93 15.03 8.29
CA GLN A 75 -2.34 14.38 7.05
C GLN A 75 -3.72 14.89 6.60
N PHE A 76 -4.14 14.56 5.38
CA PHE A 76 -5.52 14.81 4.93
C PHE A 76 -6.48 13.83 5.63
N GLU A 77 -7.76 14.20 5.73
CA GLU A 77 -8.78 13.30 6.27
C GLU A 77 -8.81 12.00 5.46
N ASN A 78 -8.80 10.86 6.16
CA ASN A 78 -8.73 9.53 5.57
C ASN A 78 -7.54 9.30 4.61
N GLN A 79 -6.41 10.01 4.80
CA GLN A 79 -5.26 9.79 3.92
C GLN A 79 -4.57 8.44 4.15
N GLY A 80 -4.57 7.95 5.40
CA GLY A 80 -3.73 6.82 5.79
C GLY A 80 -2.24 7.08 5.59
N CYS A 81 -1.43 6.03 5.70
CA CYS A 81 -0.01 6.12 5.44
C CYS A 81 0.25 5.66 4.00
N SER A 82 0.76 6.56 3.15
CA SER A 82 0.71 6.37 1.70
C SER A 82 2.08 6.55 1.04
N GLN A 83 2.50 5.57 0.26
CA GLN A 83 3.76 5.54 -0.47
C GLN A 83 3.50 5.55 -1.97
N LYS A 84 4.25 6.34 -2.72
CA LYS A 84 4.13 6.42 -4.18
C LYS A 84 4.60 5.10 -4.80
N SER A 85 3.87 4.60 -5.80
CA SER A 85 4.39 3.54 -6.66
C SER A 85 5.46 4.08 -7.63
N PRO A 86 6.25 3.21 -8.29
CA PRO A 86 7.23 3.62 -9.29
C PRO A 86 6.63 4.41 -10.46
N GLU A 87 7.47 5.04 -11.27
CA GLU A 87 7.01 5.68 -12.51
C GLU A 87 6.29 4.70 -13.44
N ASN A 88 5.31 5.22 -14.20
CA ASN A 88 4.54 4.46 -15.18
C ASN A 88 3.80 3.23 -14.60
N SER A 89 3.56 3.22 -13.30
CA SER A 89 2.90 2.13 -12.58
C SER A 89 1.37 2.17 -12.70
N TRP A 90 0.80 3.24 -13.27
CA TRP A 90 -0.64 3.37 -13.45
C TRP A 90 -1.04 4.12 -14.72
N GLY A 91 -2.27 3.87 -15.15
CA GLY A 91 -2.95 4.64 -16.18
C GLY A 91 -2.38 4.45 -17.58
N GLU A 92 -2.39 5.52 -18.38
CA GLU A 92 -1.97 5.49 -19.78
C GLU A 92 -0.56 4.90 -20.01
N PRO A 93 0.52 5.33 -19.32
CA PRO A 93 1.85 4.79 -19.58
C PRO A 93 1.98 3.33 -19.14
N PHE A 94 1.29 2.92 -18.07
CA PHE A 94 1.19 1.51 -17.69
C PHE A 94 0.55 0.68 -18.81
N ASN A 95 -0.57 1.15 -19.36
CA ASN A 95 -1.28 0.46 -20.44
C ASN A 95 -0.46 0.40 -21.74
N GLN A 96 0.19 1.52 -22.12
CA GLN A 96 1.06 1.57 -23.29
C GLN A 96 2.30 0.68 -23.15
N GLY A 97 2.80 0.51 -21.91
CA GLY A 97 3.89 -0.41 -21.58
C GLY A 97 3.50 -1.89 -21.57
N GLY A 98 2.23 -2.24 -21.84
CA GLY A 98 1.73 -3.62 -21.77
C GLY A 98 1.35 -4.09 -20.37
N GLY A 99 1.26 -3.16 -19.41
CA GLY A 99 0.96 -3.43 -18.01
C GLY A 99 2.16 -3.97 -17.25
N GLY A 100 1.87 -4.79 -16.25
CA GLY A 100 2.86 -5.40 -15.38
C GLY A 100 2.21 -6.11 -14.21
N THR A 101 3.05 -6.58 -13.30
CA THR A 101 2.66 -7.40 -12.17
C THR A 101 2.87 -6.65 -10.87
N TYR A 102 1.79 -6.49 -10.10
CA TYR A 102 1.85 -6.08 -8.70
C TYR A 102 1.87 -7.33 -7.82
N ALA A 103 2.80 -7.39 -6.88
CA ALA A 103 2.81 -8.40 -5.82
C ALA A 103 2.62 -7.70 -4.47
N ALA A 104 1.65 -8.21 -3.72
CA ALA A 104 1.27 -7.73 -2.40
C ALA A 104 1.48 -8.86 -1.40
N GLU A 105 2.34 -8.62 -0.42
CA GLU A 105 2.60 -9.55 0.66
C GLU A 105 2.11 -8.96 1.97
N TRP A 106 1.29 -9.73 2.66
CA TRP A 106 0.84 -9.44 4.01
C TRP A 106 1.31 -10.58 4.90
N ASP A 107 2.37 -10.33 5.67
CA ASP A 107 2.97 -11.31 6.57
C ASP A 107 2.90 -10.79 8.02
N PRO A 108 1.81 -11.11 8.74
CA PRO A 108 1.65 -10.71 10.14
C PRO A 108 2.66 -11.40 11.06
N ASP A 109 3.18 -12.58 10.71
CA ASP A 109 4.14 -13.32 11.53
C ASP A 109 5.54 -12.69 11.41
N ALA A 110 5.93 -12.26 10.22
CA ALA A 110 7.16 -11.52 9.98
C ALA A 110 7.03 -10.00 10.24
N GLY A 111 5.82 -9.53 10.55
CA GLY A 111 5.56 -8.17 11.01
C GLY A 111 5.67 -7.10 9.93
N HIS A 112 5.35 -7.43 8.67
CA HIS A 112 5.40 -6.46 7.58
C HIS A 112 4.35 -6.65 6.49
N ILE A 113 4.11 -5.55 5.76
CA ILE A 113 3.41 -5.54 4.48
C ILE A 113 4.38 -5.00 3.43
N ARG A 114 4.58 -5.73 2.33
CA ARG A 114 5.51 -5.38 1.25
C ARG A 114 4.81 -5.38 -0.10
N THR A 115 5.15 -4.40 -0.93
CA THR A 115 4.60 -4.29 -2.29
C THR A 115 5.68 -4.10 -3.34
N TRP A 116 5.58 -4.89 -4.40
CA TRP A 116 6.43 -4.78 -5.59
C TRP A 116 5.60 -4.52 -6.84
N PHE A 117 6.24 -3.89 -7.81
CA PHE A 117 5.70 -3.68 -9.15
C PHE A 117 6.80 -3.95 -10.17
N TRP A 118 6.50 -4.81 -11.13
CA TRP A 118 7.37 -5.07 -12.28
C TRP A 118 6.61 -4.80 -13.57
N PRO A 119 7.14 -3.96 -14.48
CA PRO A 119 6.64 -3.92 -15.86
C PRO A 119 6.71 -5.30 -16.50
N VAL A 120 5.83 -5.55 -17.48
CA VAL A 120 5.80 -6.85 -18.18
C VAL A 120 7.19 -7.27 -18.66
N GLY A 121 7.55 -8.52 -18.39
CA GLY A 121 8.84 -9.11 -18.75
C GLY A 121 9.98 -8.82 -17.77
N GLN A 122 9.72 -8.08 -16.68
CA GLN A 122 10.68 -7.85 -15.59
C GLN A 122 10.33 -8.62 -14.31
N GLU A 123 9.31 -9.48 -14.36
CA GLU A 123 8.93 -10.31 -13.23
C GLU A 123 10.06 -11.26 -12.80
N PRO A 124 10.24 -11.49 -11.49
CA PRO A 124 11.14 -12.53 -10.98
C PRO A 124 10.79 -13.92 -11.53
N ALA A 125 11.81 -14.74 -11.79
CA ALA A 125 11.63 -16.06 -12.41
C ALA A 125 10.81 -17.04 -11.54
N ASP A 126 10.92 -16.92 -10.23
CA ASP A 126 10.16 -17.68 -9.24
C ASP A 126 8.66 -17.32 -9.28
N LEU A 127 8.32 -16.05 -9.53
CA LEU A 127 6.95 -15.61 -9.75
C LEU A 127 6.36 -16.21 -11.03
N VAL A 128 7.11 -16.17 -12.14
CA VAL A 128 6.70 -16.77 -13.42
C VAL A 128 6.52 -18.29 -13.31
N SER A 129 7.36 -18.95 -12.52
CA SER A 129 7.28 -20.39 -12.24
C SER A 129 6.29 -20.77 -11.12
N ARG A 130 5.55 -19.80 -10.58
CA ARG A 130 4.52 -19.97 -9.54
C ARG A 130 5.05 -20.55 -8.22
N LEU A 131 6.29 -20.21 -7.88
CA LEU A 131 6.97 -20.58 -6.63
C LEU A 131 7.49 -19.30 -5.95
N PRO A 132 6.61 -18.35 -5.58
CA PRO A 132 7.06 -17.03 -5.12
C PRO A 132 7.93 -17.13 -3.86
N MET A 133 9.05 -16.41 -3.87
CA MET A 133 10.02 -16.27 -2.78
C MET A 133 10.30 -14.78 -2.55
N PRO A 134 9.41 -14.06 -1.86
CA PRO A 134 9.46 -12.60 -1.71
C PRO A 134 10.78 -12.06 -1.17
N ASP A 135 11.42 -12.79 -0.25
CA ASP A 135 12.71 -12.41 0.35
C ASP A 135 13.87 -12.37 -0.66
N THR A 136 13.69 -12.93 -1.86
CA THR A 136 14.70 -12.92 -2.93
C THR A 136 14.51 -11.77 -3.92
N TRP A 137 13.39 -11.05 -3.86
CA TRP A 137 13.04 -10.01 -4.83
C TRP A 137 13.74 -8.66 -4.59
N GLY A 138 14.49 -8.55 -3.49
CA GLY A 138 15.16 -7.31 -3.08
C GLY A 138 14.20 -6.31 -2.45
N THR A 139 14.67 -5.08 -2.27
CA THR A 139 13.92 -4.03 -1.58
C THR A 139 12.62 -3.71 -2.33
N PRO A 140 11.44 -3.78 -1.66
CA PRO A 140 10.17 -3.43 -2.29
C PRO A 140 10.09 -1.95 -2.63
N TYR A 141 9.18 -1.57 -3.52
CA TYR A 141 8.90 -0.13 -3.70
C TYR A 141 8.11 0.41 -2.52
N SER A 142 7.37 -0.43 -1.81
CA SER A 142 6.61 -0.04 -0.63
C SER A 142 6.76 -1.06 0.50
N TYR A 143 6.99 -0.57 1.71
CA TYR A 143 7.15 -1.34 2.94
C TYR A 143 6.40 -0.66 4.06
N PHE A 144 5.66 -1.43 4.84
CA PHE A 144 5.07 -1.00 6.10
C PHE A 144 5.43 -2.00 7.21
N SER A 145 5.88 -1.48 8.35
CA SER A 145 6.04 -2.27 9.56
C SER A 145 4.68 -2.49 10.20
N ILE A 146 4.31 -3.73 10.44
CA ILE A 146 3.16 -4.10 11.28
C ILE A 146 3.59 -4.79 12.59
N MET A 147 4.74 -4.39 13.13
CA MET A 147 5.26 -4.84 14.41
C MET A 147 4.46 -4.27 15.60
N PRO A 148 4.32 -5.01 16.73
CA PRO A 148 3.44 -4.65 17.84
C PRO A 148 3.63 -3.24 18.44
N ASP A 149 4.85 -2.73 18.48
CA ASP A 149 5.17 -1.44 19.13
C ASP A 149 5.02 -0.22 18.20
N THR A 150 4.75 -0.42 16.92
CA THR A 150 4.64 0.67 15.92
C THR A 150 3.27 0.72 15.27
N CYS A 151 2.80 -0.42 14.81
CA CYS A 151 1.53 -0.61 14.15
C CYS A 151 1.20 -2.08 14.26
N ASP A 152 0.44 -2.50 15.26
CA ASP A 152 0.25 -3.93 15.50
C ASP A 152 -0.45 -4.64 14.32
N ALA A 153 0.00 -5.84 13.94
CA ALA A 153 -0.61 -6.65 12.89
C ALA A 153 -2.11 -6.91 13.11
N GLU A 154 -2.59 -6.82 14.35
CA GLU A 154 -4.00 -6.90 14.75
C GLU A 154 -4.89 -5.81 14.10
N HIS A 155 -4.30 -4.77 13.51
CA HIS A 155 -5.01 -3.80 12.69
C HIS A 155 -5.53 -4.39 11.38
N PHE A 156 -5.01 -5.53 10.90
CA PHE A 156 -5.37 -6.14 9.62
C PHE A 156 -5.92 -7.54 9.85
N LYS A 157 -7.21 -7.77 9.56
CA LYS A 157 -7.85 -9.08 9.79
C LYS A 157 -8.93 -9.37 8.76
N ASN A 158 -9.11 -10.64 8.44
CA ASN A 158 -10.20 -11.12 7.56
C ASN A 158 -10.25 -10.35 6.23
N MET A 159 -9.08 -10.04 5.67
CA MET A 159 -8.93 -9.18 4.50
C MET A 159 -9.59 -9.81 3.27
N ARG A 160 -10.41 -9.04 2.57
CA ARG A 160 -11.09 -9.41 1.33
C ARG A 160 -10.52 -8.60 0.19
N LEU A 161 -10.21 -9.27 -0.92
CA LEU A 161 -9.65 -8.64 -2.10
C LEU A 161 -10.75 -7.98 -2.95
N VAL A 162 -10.48 -6.77 -3.43
CA VAL A 162 -11.42 -5.95 -4.19
C VAL A 162 -10.76 -5.34 -5.42
N PHE A 163 -11.48 -5.34 -6.54
CA PHE A 163 -11.20 -4.54 -7.72
C PHE A 163 -12.37 -3.60 -7.99
N THR A 164 -12.12 -2.29 -7.97
CA THR A 164 -13.15 -1.28 -8.15
C THR A 164 -12.67 -0.14 -9.05
N LEU A 165 -13.62 0.47 -9.76
CA LEU A 165 -13.46 1.72 -10.47
C LEU A 165 -14.64 2.62 -10.10
N ASN A 166 -14.39 3.60 -9.22
CA ASN A 166 -15.36 4.63 -8.85
C ASN A 166 -15.02 5.94 -9.57
N LEU A 167 -15.98 6.85 -9.61
CA LEU A 167 -15.84 8.16 -10.24
C LEU A 167 -16.25 9.24 -9.23
N CYS A 168 -15.44 10.29 -9.12
CA CYS A 168 -15.61 11.37 -8.14
C CYS A 168 -15.57 10.84 -6.69
N GLY A 169 -16.32 11.45 -5.78
CA GLY A 169 -16.36 11.07 -4.38
C GLY A 169 -15.24 11.74 -3.58
N ASP A 170 -14.88 11.13 -2.45
CA ASP A 170 -14.03 11.77 -1.43
C ASP A 170 -12.58 12.01 -1.90
N LEU A 171 -12.06 11.13 -2.77
CA LEU A 171 -10.73 11.25 -3.36
C LEU A 171 -10.71 12.12 -4.64
N GLY A 172 -11.89 12.56 -5.10
CA GLY A 172 -12.09 13.50 -6.21
C GLY A 172 -12.48 12.89 -7.55
#